data_AF-A0A660KWE0-F1
#
_entry.id   AF-A0A660KWE0-F1
#
_cell.length_a   1.000
_cell.length_b   1.000
_cell.length_c   1.000
_cell.angle_alpha   90.00
_cell.angle_beta   90.00
_cell.angle_gamma   90.00
#
_symmetry.space_group_name_H-M   'P 1'
#
loop_
_entity.id
_entity.type
_entity.pdbx_description
1 polymer ?
#
loop_
_entity_poly.entity_id
_entity_poly.type
_entity_poly.pdbx_seq_one_letter_code
_entity_poly.pdbx_strand_id
1 'polypeptide(L)'
;MDQPKRPGPNARVVGRGRMLALPIWLYLLLIGVAVVYFGGFSGSLLIGIPFTLLALFGLTSIARSRVWVDGPLLYSRNAFGYRPPMRLDELGSAALTSFGRNRGRQLLLTTRDGTHLHLDATNLRLKPLYGELARFIPEGSSVANPLLHKRMSAQRPAVAVDAPRWPM
;
A
#
# COMPACT_ATOMS: atom_id res chain seq x y z
N MET A 1 -25.55 -5.92 -5.41
CA MET A 1 -24.65 -6.27 -6.53
C MET A 1 -23.36 -6.80 -5.92
N ASP A 2 -23.02 -8.05 -6.19
CA ASP A 2 -21.78 -8.64 -5.67
C ASP A 2 -20.58 -8.00 -6.36
N GLN A 3 -19.78 -7.25 -5.60
CA GLN A 3 -18.54 -6.69 -6.14
C GLN A 3 -17.56 -7.84 -6.40
N PRO A 4 -16.90 -7.89 -7.57
CA PRO A 4 -15.97 -8.97 -7.88
C PRO A 4 -14.84 -8.97 -6.85
N LYS A 5 -14.53 -10.15 -6.29
CA LYS A 5 -13.48 -10.29 -5.26
C LYS A 5 -12.07 -10.14 -5.82
N ARG A 6 -11.92 -10.07 -7.15
CA ARG A 6 -10.64 -10.02 -7.87
C ARG A 6 -10.65 -8.91 -8.92
N PRO A 7 -9.50 -8.27 -9.15
CA PRO A 7 -9.37 -7.26 -10.21
C PRO A 7 -9.64 -7.86 -11.59
N GLY A 8 -10.26 -7.08 -12.48
CA GLY A 8 -10.48 -7.46 -13.87
C GLY A 8 -9.18 -7.46 -14.71
N PRO A 9 -9.25 -7.92 -15.98
CA PRO A 9 -8.08 -7.97 -16.86
C PRO A 9 -7.49 -6.59 -17.17
N ASN A 10 -8.31 -5.53 -17.06
CA ASN A 10 -7.90 -4.15 -17.32
C ASN A 10 -7.37 -3.43 -16.06
N ALA A 11 -7.35 -4.11 -14.91
CA ALA A 11 -6.95 -3.50 -13.65
C ALA A 11 -5.45 -3.14 -13.66
N ARG A 12 -5.16 -1.89 -13.33
CA ARG A 12 -3.79 -1.36 -13.33
C ARG A 12 -3.14 -1.56 -11.96
N VAL A 13 -1.93 -2.12 -11.94
CA VAL A 13 -1.14 -2.21 -10.71
C VAL A 13 -0.62 -0.82 -10.32
N VAL A 14 -1.09 -0.28 -9.20
CA VAL A 14 -0.69 1.05 -8.70
C VAL A 14 0.15 0.99 -7.42
N GLY A 15 0.23 -0.17 -6.78
CA GLY A 15 1.11 -0.42 -5.65
C GLY A 15 1.80 -1.78 -5.78
N ARG A 16 3.12 -1.78 -5.62
CA ARG A 16 3.94 -3.00 -5.56
C ARG A 16 4.76 -3.00 -4.28
N GLY A 17 5.03 -4.19 -3.73
CA GLY A 17 6.02 -4.39 -2.69
C GLY A 17 7.32 -3.63 -2.95
N ARG A 18 7.80 -2.89 -1.95
CA ARG A 18 8.98 -2.05 -2.03
C ARG A 18 10.21 -2.92 -1.80
N MET A 19 11.08 -2.99 -2.80
CA MET A 19 12.31 -3.81 -2.75
C MET A 19 13.32 -3.32 -1.72
N LEU A 20 13.21 -2.08 -1.20
CA LEU A 20 14.14 -1.56 -0.19
C LEU A 20 14.11 -2.31 1.14
N ALA A 21 13.00 -2.98 1.47
CA ALA A 21 12.93 -3.81 2.68
C ALA A 21 13.56 -5.21 2.46
N LEU A 22 13.77 -5.62 1.21
CA LEU A 22 14.26 -6.95 0.86
C LEU A 22 15.63 -7.29 1.49
N PRO A 23 16.65 -6.39 1.49
CA PRO A 23 17.94 -6.69 2.09
C PRO A 23 17.85 -6.99 3.59
N ILE A 24 16.99 -6.27 4.32
CA ILE A 24 16.79 -6.49 5.77
C ILE A 24 16.21 -7.88 6.01
N TRP A 25 15.19 -8.26 5.23
CA TRP A 25 14.56 -9.58 5.36
C TRP A 25 15.49 -10.72 4.95
N LEU A 26 16.27 -10.55 3.88
CA LEU A 26 17.29 -11.53 3.48
C LEU A 26 18.38 -11.68 4.54
N TYR A 27 18.80 -10.58 5.16
CA TYR A 27 19.78 -10.61 6.24
C TYR A 27 19.26 -11.34 7.48
N LEU A 28 18.01 -11.08 7.89
CA LEU A 28 17.36 -11.82 8.98
C LEU A 28 17.21 -13.31 8.65
N LEU A 29 16.88 -13.64 7.40
CA LEU A 29 16.83 -15.03 6.94
C LEU A 29 18.19 -15.69 7.06
N LEU A 30 19.27 -15.01 6.64
CA LEU A 30 20.63 -15.52 6.71
C LEU A 30 21.05 -15.80 8.16
N ILE A 31 20.74 -14.89 9.10
CA ILE A 31 20.98 -15.11 10.54
C ILE A 31 20.22 -16.35 11.03
N GLY A 32 18.92 -16.42 10.72
CA GLY A 32 18.09 -17.55 11.15
C GLY A 32 18.64 -18.88 10.65
N VAL A 33 18.96 -18.97 9.35
CA VAL A 33 19.51 -20.17 8.72
C VAL A 33 20.88 -20.52 9.29
N ALA A 34 21.76 -19.53 9.49
CA ALA A 34 23.07 -19.77 10.09
C ALA A 34 22.96 -20.35 11.50
N VAL A 35 22.05 -19.83 12.34
CA VAL A 35 21.85 -20.36 13.69
C VAL A 35 21.21 -21.75 13.67
N VAL A 36 20.31 -22.05 12.73
CA VAL A 36 19.76 -23.41 12.55
C VAL A 36 20.86 -24.40 12.15
N TYR A 37 21.78 -23.97 11.29
CA TYR A 37 22.83 -24.84 10.77
C TYR A 37 23.98 -25.05 11.76
N PHE A 38 24.39 -24.01 12.51
CA PHE A 38 25.57 -24.03 13.38
C PHE A 38 25.25 -24.05 14.89
N GLY A 39 24.05 -23.67 15.32
CA GLY A 39 23.75 -23.29 16.72
C GLY A 39 23.28 -24.40 17.66
N GLY A 40 23.32 -25.65 17.24
CA GLY A 40 22.77 -26.78 18.02
C GLY A 40 21.26 -26.68 18.25
N PHE A 41 20.66 -27.65 18.96
CA PHE A 41 19.20 -27.73 19.11
C PHE A 41 18.61 -26.52 19.83
N SER A 42 19.20 -26.11 20.96
CA SER A 42 18.70 -24.98 21.76
C SER A 42 18.77 -23.64 21.04
N GLY A 43 19.89 -23.35 20.34
CA GLY A 43 20.03 -22.12 19.55
C GLY A 43 19.09 -22.08 18.35
N SER A 44 18.91 -23.23 17.69
CA SER A 44 17.96 -23.38 16.58
C SER A 44 16.53 -23.09 17.02
N LEU A 45 16.11 -23.61 18.18
CA LEU A 45 14.72 -23.50 18.64
C LEU A 45 14.36 -22.08 19.10
N LEU A 46 15.28 -21.42 19.80
CA LEU A 46 15.03 -20.10 20.39
C LEU A 46 15.25 -18.93 19.42
N ILE A 47 16.20 -19.08 18.49
CA ILE A 47 16.65 -17.98 17.63
C ILE A 47 16.49 -18.34 16.16
N GLY A 48 17.06 -19.48 15.74
CA GLY A 48 17.12 -19.88 14.34
C GLY A 48 15.75 -19.97 13.65
N ILE A 49 14.86 -20.79 14.20
CA ILE A 49 13.52 -21.04 13.66
C ILE A 49 12.67 -19.75 13.68
N PRO A 50 12.53 -19.03 14.80
CA PRO A 50 11.73 -17.80 14.83
C PRO A 50 12.21 -16.74 13.83
N PHE A 51 13.51 -16.51 13.71
CA PHE A 51 14.05 -15.53 12.76
C PHE A 51 13.84 -15.95 11.31
N THR A 52 14.02 -17.25 11.02
CA THR A 52 13.77 -17.80 9.68
C THR A 52 12.30 -17.64 9.29
N LEU A 53 11.36 -18.01 10.17
CA LEU A 53 9.93 -17.88 9.94
C LEU A 53 9.51 -16.41 9.78
N LEU A 54 10.03 -15.53 10.65
CA LEU A 54 9.79 -14.09 10.58
C LEU A 54 10.28 -13.50 9.25
N ALA A 55 11.46 -13.91 8.80
CA ALA A 55 12.02 -13.46 7.53
C ALA A 55 11.22 -13.96 6.33
N LEU A 56 10.83 -15.23 6.33
CA LEU A 56 9.96 -15.80 5.30
C LEU A 56 8.60 -15.09 5.23
N PHE A 57 8.02 -14.76 6.39
CA PHE A 57 6.79 -13.99 6.45
C PHE A 57 6.96 -12.59 5.85
N GLY A 58 8.03 -11.89 6.19
CA GLY A 58 8.35 -10.57 5.63
C GLY A 58 8.55 -10.59 4.10
N LEU A 59 9.32 -11.55 3.60
CA LEU A 59 9.55 -11.75 2.16
C LEU A 59 8.24 -12.07 1.42
N THR A 60 7.45 -12.99 1.97
CA THR A 60 6.14 -13.38 1.40
C THR A 60 5.18 -12.20 1.39
N SER A 61 5.19 -11.39 2.45
CA SER A 61 4.40 -10.17 2.53
C SER A 61 4.78 -9.18 1.43
N ILE A 62 6.08 -8.92 1.20
CA ILE A 62 6.52 -8.02 0.13
C ILE A 62 6.17 -8.58 -1.26
N ALA A 63 6.37 -9.87 -1.48
CA ALA A 63 6.12 -10.52 -2.77
C ALA A 63 4.63 -10.50 -3.14
N ARG A 64 3.75 -10.73 -2.17
CA ARG A 64 2.29 -10.80 -2.38
C ARG A 64 1.60 -9.44 -2.26
N SER A 65 2.21 -8.47 -1.59
CA SER A 65 1.59 -7.15 -1.39
C SER A 65 1.51 -6.37 -2.70
N ARG A 66 0.28 -6.14 -3.12
CA ARG A 66 -0.07 -5.52 -4.39
C ARG A 66 -1.36 -4.73 -4.23
N VAL A 67 -1.42 -3.61 -4.94
CA VAL A 67 -2.60 -2.75 -5.00
C VAL A 67 -2.93 -2.50 -6.47
N TRP A 68 -4.17 -2.69 -6.84
CA TRP A 68 -4.69 -2.46 -8.19
C TRP A 68 -5.84 -1.47 -8.16
N VAL A 69 -5.99 -0.73 -9.25
CA VAL A 69 -7.14 0.13 -9.50
C VAL A 69 -7.80 -0.34 -10.78
N ASP A 70 -9.12 -0.53 -10.73
CA ASP A 70 -9.98 -0.89 -11.87
C ASP A 70 -11.18 0.07 -11.86
N GLY A 71 -11.10 1.14 -12.66
CA GLY A 71 -12.04 2.25 -12.59
C GLY A 71 -12.11 2.86 -11.18
N PRO A 72 -13.30 2.93 -10.54
CA PRO A 72 -13.46 3.45 -9.19
C PRO A 72 -13.07 2.46 -8.08
N LEU A 73 -12.76 1.19 -8.41
CA LEU A 73 -12.51 0.15 -7.42
C LEU A 73 -11.01 0.01 -7.14
N LEU A 74 -10.66 0.05 -5.85
CA LEU A 74 -9.34 -0.20 -5.32
C LEU A 74 -9.28 -1.60 -4.73
N TYR A 75 -8.43 -2.44 -5.31
CA TYR A 75 -8.16 -3.80 -4.82
C TYR A 75 -6.84 -3.82 -4.08
N SER A 76 -6.81 -4.50 -2.94
CA SER A 76 -5.57 -4.77 -2.23
C SER A 76 -5.43 -6.25 -1.93
N ARG A 77 -4.20 -6.76 -2.07
CA ARG A 77 -3.81 -8.10 -1.69
C ARG A 77 -2.63 -8.00 -0.74
N ASN A 78 -2.67 -8.78 0.33
CA ASN A 78 -1.57 -8.95 1.27
C ASN A 78 -1.14 -10.43 1.29
N ALA A 79 -0.29 -10.81 2.26
CA ALA A 79 0.16 -12.19 2.44
C ALA A 79 -1.01 -13.19 2.59
N PHE A 80 -2.11 -12.76 3.20
CA PHE A 80 -3.27 -13.56 3.57
C PHE A 80 -4.34 -13.66 2.47
N GLY A 81 -4.30 -12.80 1.45
CA GLY A 81 -5.24 -12.86 0.33
C GLY A 81 -5.75 -11.50 -0.12
N TYR A 82 -6.80 -11.52 -0.93
CA TYR A 82 -7.51 -10.31 -1.36
C TYR A 82 -8.39 -9.79 -0.25
N ARG A 83 -8.31 -8.48 0.01
CA ARG A 83 -9.29 -7.78 0.84
C ARG A 83 -10.52 -7.40 0.02
N PRO A 84 -11.65 -7.08 0.67
CA PRO A 84 -12.79 -6.50 -0.01
C PRO A 84 -12.37 -5.27 -0.84
N PRO A 85 -12.87 -5.13 -2.08
CA PRO A 85 -12.62 -3.94 -2.87
C PRO A 85 -13.18 -2.70 -2.18
N MET A 86 -12.50 -1.57 -2.35
CA MET A 86 -12.91 -0.28 -1.81
C MET A 86 -13.23 0.68 -2.95
N ARG A 87 -14.38 1.34 -2.87
CA ARG A 87 -14.81 2.35 -3.83
C ARG A 87 -14.14 3.69 -3.54
N LEU A 88 -13.41 4.22 -4.50
CA LEU A 88 -12.66 5.48 -4.41
C LEU A 88 -13.58 6.70 -4.49
N ASP A 89 -14.71 6.59 -5.18
CA ASP A 89 -15.77 7.59 -5.29
C ASP A 89 -16.59 7.75 -3.99
N GLU A 90 -16.56 6.75 -3.12
CA GLU A 90 -17.26 6.73 -1.83
C GLU A 90 -16.33 7.01 -0.64
N LEU A 91 -15.12 7.54 -0.88
CA LEU A 91 -14.20 7.88 0.20
C LEU A 91 -14.78 9.00 1.08
N GLY A 92 -14.87 8.72 2.38
CA GLY A 92 -15.18 9.69 3.43
C GLY A 92 -13.93 10.34 3.99
N SER A 93 -12.83 9.58 4.13
CA SER A 93 -11.54 10.12 4.51
C SER A 93 -10.36 9.33 3.94
N ALA A 94 -9.24 10.03 3.74
CA ALA A 94 -7.97 9.48 3.29
C ALA A 94 -6.83 10.19 4.04
N ALA A 95 -6.13 9.46 4.90
CA ALA A 95 -5.11 10.04 5.77
C ALA A 95 -3.80 9.26 5.68
N LEU A 96 -2.71 9.99 5.44
CA LEU A 96 -1.38 9.48 5.78
C LEU A 96 -1.13 9.67 7.27
N THR A 97 -0.59 8.66 7.95
CA THR A 97 -0.23 8.78 9.38
C THR A 97 0.60 10.04 9.62
N SER A 98 0.20 10.86 10.59
CA SER A 98 0.87 12.14 10.90
C SER A 98 1.76 12.07 12.15
N PHE A 99 1.62 11.03 12.96
CA PHE A 99 2.17 10.98 14.32
C PHE A 99 3.56 10.33 14.41
N GLY A 100 4.46 11.01 15.13
CA GLY A 100 5.77 10.50 15.55
C GLY A 100 6.72 10.08 14.43
N ARG A 101 7.61 9.12 14.73
CA ARG A 101 8.57 8.52 13.77
C ARG A 101 7.91 7.74 12.63
N ASN A 102 6.59 7.51 12.70
CA ASN A 102 5.82 6.76 11.70
C ASN A 102 5.02 7.66 10.74
N ARG A 103 5.34 8.95 10.69
CA ARG A 103 4.74 9.92 9.78
C ARG A 103 4.89 9.49 8.31
N GLY A 104 3.79 9.39 7.60
CA GLY A 104 3.70 9.05 6.18
C GLY A 104 3.93 7.57 5.87
N ARG A 105 3.98 6.70 6.87
CA ARG A 105 4.28 5.27 6.70
C ARG A 105 3.04 4.42 6.49
N GLN A 106 1.85 4.89 6.84
CA GLN A 106 0.61 4.19 6.59
C GLN A 106 -0.39 5.14 5.93
N LEU A 107 -1.12 4.62 4.96
CA LEU A 107 -2.25 5.27 4.33
C LEU A 107 -3.53 4.58 4.80
N LEU A 108 -4.36 5.32 5.52
CA LEU A 108 -5.69 4.90 5.93
C LEU A 108 -6.71 5.50 4.98
N LEU A 109 -7.51 4.64 4.35
CA LEU A 109 -8.64 5.02 3.53
C LEU A 109 -9.92 4.57 4.23
N THR A 110 -10.91 5.44 4.32
CA THR A 110 -12.19 5.17 4.97
C THR A 110 -13.31 5.56 4.02
N THR A 111 -14.22 4.64 3.72
CA THR A 111 -15.45 4.97 2.97
C THR A 111 -16.46 5.70 3.85
N ARG A 112 -17.45 6.34 3.24
CA ARG A 112 -18.58 6.96 3.96
C ARG A 112 -19.34 5.96 4.83
N ASP A 113 -19.36 4.70 4.44
CA ASP A 113 -19.99 3.60 5.19
C ASP A 113 -19.13 3.09 6.36
N GLY A 114 -17.99 3.73 6.63
CA GLY A 114 -17.09 3.36 7.74
C GLY A 114 -16.18 2.17 7.46
N THR A 115 -16.11 1.68 6.21
CA THR A 115 -15.16 0.61 5.88
C THR A 115 -13.75 1.17 5.79
N HIS A 116 -12.80 0.54 6.49
CA HIS A 116 -11.42 0.98 6.55
C HIS A 116 -10.47 0.08 5.74
N LEU A 117 -9.55 0.71 5.02
CA LEU A 117 -8.46 0.05 4.32
C LEU A 117 -7.14 0.67 4.76
N HIS A 118 -6.29 -0.16 5.35
CA HIS A 118 -4.95 0.22 5.78
C HIS A 118 -3.94 -0.28 4.76
N LEU A 119 -3.16 0.64 4.20
CA LEU A 119 -2.05 0.35 3.28
C LEU A 119 -0.73 0.78 3.92
N ASP A 120 0.22 -0.13 3.98
CA ASP A 120 1.55 0.14 4.52
C ASP A 120 2.44 0.77 3.44
N ALA A 121 2.66 2.08 3.53
CA ALA A 121 3.51 2.86 2.63
C ALA A 121 5.02 2.58 2.82
N THR A 122 5.41 1.92 3.91
CA THR A 122 6.80 1.47 4.11
C THR A 122 7.11 0.34 3.14
N ASN A 123 6.21 -0.63 3.07
CA ASN A 123 6.37 -1.85 2.29
C ASN A 123 5.75 -1.76 0.88
N LEU A 124 4.98 -0.72 0.57
CA LEU A 124 4.40 -0.50 -0.76
C LEU A 124 4.91 0.77 -1.42
N ARG A 125 5.22 0.69 -2.71
CA ARG A 125 5.42 1.87 -3.56
C ARG A 125 4.07 2.51 -3.89
N LEU A 126 3.63 3.44 -3.05
CA LEU A 126 2.33 4.13 -3.21
C LEU A 126 2.35 5.35 -4.15
N LYS A 127 3.50 5.72 -4.71
CA LYS A 127 3.60 6.91 -5.59
C LYS A 127 2.55 6.90 -6.73
N PRO A 128 2.35 5.79 -7.49
CA PRO A 128 1.32 5.75 -8.52
C PRO A 128 -0.11 5.78 -7.95
N LEU A 129 -0.33 5.24 -6.75
CA LEU A 129 -1.63 5.29 -6.08
C LEU A 129 -2.02 6.73 -5.73
N TYR A 130 -1.09 7.58 -5.30
CA TYR A 130 -1.40 8.99 -5.01
C TYR A 130 -1.92 9.74 -6.25
N GLY A 131 -1.41 9.41 -7.44
CA GLY A 131 -1.90 9.98 -8.70
C GLY A 131 -3.34 9.54 -9.02
N GLU A 132 -3.69 8.29 -8.73
CA GLU A 132 -5.09 7.83 -8.88
C GLU A 132 -6.00 8.47 -7.83
N LEU A 133 -5.59 8.53 -6.57
CA LEU A 133 -6.36 9.22 -5.52
C LEU A 133 -6.62 10.69 -5.88
N ALA A 134 -5.64 11.38 -6.50
CA ALA A 134 -5.78 12.77 -6.93
C ALA A 134 -6.85 13.00 -8.02
N ARG A 135 -7.31 11.95 -8.70
CA ARG A 135 -8.42 12.02 -9.66
C ARG A 135 -9.79 11.94 -8.98
N PHE A 136 -9.88 11.22 -7.86
CA PHE A 136 -11.14 11.01 -7.13
C PHE A 136 -11.33 11.98 -5.97
N ILE A 137 -10.23 12.51 -5.41
CA ILE A 137 -10.23 13.42 -4.28
C ILE A 137 -9.89 14.83 -4.79
N PRO A 138 -10.85 15.78 -4.78
CA PRO A 138 -10.61 17.16 -5.19
C PRO A 138 -9.55 17.83 -4.32
N GLU A 139 -8.86 18.81 -4.91
CA GLU A 139 -7.90 19.62 -4.15
C GLU A 139 -8.63 20.49 -3.14
N GLY A 140 -8.06 20.63 -1.95
CA GLY A 140 -8.71 21.35 -0.85
C GLY A 140 -9.89 20.62 -0.20
N SER A 141 -10.24 19.40 -0.64
CA SER A 141 -11.26 18.60 0.04
C SER A 141 -10.82 18.22 1.46
N SER A 142 -11.78 18.22 2.40
CA SER A 142 -11.58 17.76 3.78
C SER A 142 -11.36 16.26 3.91
N VAL A 143 -11.57 15.51 2.82
CA VAL A 143 -11.36 14.05 2.74
C VAL A 143 -9.89 13.72 2.97
N ALA A 144 -8.97 14.50 2.41
CA ALA A 144 -7.53 14.25 2.53
C ALA A 144 -6.85 15.12 3.59
N ASN A 145 -5.94 14.53 4.35
CA ASN A 145 -5.13 15.30 5.30
C ASN A 145 -4.01 16.09 4.60
N PRO A 146 -3.42 17.15 5.23
CA PRO A 146 -2.44 18.01 4.59
C PRO A 146 -1.21 17.27 4.02
N LEU A 147 -0.79 16.18 4.67
CA LEU A 147 0.31 15.35 4.20
C LEU A 147 -0.02 14.63 2.90
N LEU A 148 -1.23 14.07 2.81
CA LEU A 148 -1.68 13.38 1.62
C LEU A 148 -1.91 14.38 0.47
N HIS A 149 -2.50 15.55 0.74
CA HIS A 149 -2.62 16.65 -0.22
C HIS A 149 -1.27 17.01 -0.84
N LYS A 150 -0.23 17.22 -0.01
CA LYS A 150 1.13 17.51 -0.48
C LYS A 150 1.71 16.41 -1.39
N ARG A 151 1.39 15.14 -1.12
CA ARG A 151 1.86 14.01 -1.95
C ARG A 151 1.08 13.89 -3.25
N MET A 152 -0.22 14.13 -3.20
CA MET A 152 -1.11 14.12 -4.36
C MET A 152 -0.80 15.27 -5.31
N SER A 153 -0.60 16.49 -4.81
CA SER A 153 -0.26 17.65 -5.66
C SER A 153 1.05 17.43 -6.42
N ALA A 154 2.05 16.84 -5.79
CA ALA A 154 3.32 16.47 -6.44
C ALA A 154 3.17 15.35 -7.49
N GLN A 155 2.06 14.60 -7.50
CA GLN A 155 1.77 13.50 -8.43
C GLN A 155 0.63 13.81 -9.39
N ARG A 156 -0.03 14.97 -9.25
CA ARG A 156 -0.99 15.39 -10.23
C ARG A 156 -0.22 15.53 -11.53
N PRO A 157 -0.62 14.85 -12.62
CA PRO A 157 -0.09 15.23 -13.92
C PRO A 157 -0.29 16.74 -14.02
N ALA A 158 0.71 17.46 -14.53
CA ALA A 158 0.46 18.79 -15.06
C ALA A 158 -0.56 18.59 -16.16
N VAL A 159 -1.85 18.58 -15.80
CA VAL A 159 -2.93 18.64 -16.75
C VAL A 159 -2.68 20.00 -17.37
N ALA A 160 -2.13 19.96 -18.59
CA ALA A 160 -2.12 21.11 -19.46
C ALA A 160 -3.52 21.69 -19.35
N VAL A 161 -3.56 22.93 -18.87
CA VAL A 161 -4.76 23.73 -18.84
C VAL A 161 -5.12 23.95 -20.31
N ASP A 162 -5.72 22.96 -20.95
CA ASP A 162 -6.58 23.20 -22.10
C ASP A 162 -7.80 23.87 -21.50
N ALA A 163 -7.66 25.19 -21.35
CA ALA A 163 -8.76 26.08 -21.09
C ALA A 163 -9.86 25.77 -22.12
N PRO A 164 -11.13 25.70 -21.71
CA PRO A 164 -12.22 25.64 -22.67
C PRO A 164 -12.09 26.85 -23.59
N ARG A 165 -11.77 26.61 -24.87
CA ARG A 165 -11.99 27.60 -25.92
C ARG A 165 -13.49 27.75 -26.03
N TRP A 166 -14.03 28.72 -25.31
CA TRP A 166 -15.38 29.19 -25.54
C TRP A 166 -15.41 29.74 -26.98
N PRO A 167 -16.23 29.19 -27.88
CA PRO A 167 -16.53 29.89 -29.12
C PRO A 167 -17.20 31.21 -28.74
N MET A 168 -16.61 32.33 -29.16
CA MET A 168 -17.26 33.64 -29.15
C MET A 168 -18.43 33.63 -30.14
#